data_AF-A0A453BPW1-F1
#
_entry.id   AF-A0A453BPW1-F1
#
_cell.length_a   1.000
_cell.length_b   1.000
_cell.length_c   1.000
_cell.angle_alpha   90.00
_cell.angle_beta   90.00
_cell.angle_gamma   90.00
#
_symmetry.space_group_name_H-M   'P 1'
#
loop_
_entity.id
_entity.type
_entity.pdbx_description
1 polymer ?
#
loop_
_entity_poly.entity_id
_entity_poly.type
_entity_poly.pdbx_seq_one_letter_code
_entity_poly.pdbx_strand_id
1 'polypeptide(L)'
;MSHDIFLSGRLFGNMVATLGSGGSGGSVYIMDMSTIDSATVSRNAHERIERVASFDRTVWTADCNSDGTQVVLGTNTGAGLLNLETGTLSWLYRCKSDILSQQFVHSGNVVLCGLRNGSIVPVDVRERHSNHPTGRSSPSTARGTVPMLSARHNGRGRNQADKAKSSRVISMPSAVCSLVSLSSDEHYFLGSSMDGSIKLFDLRLIQKGAIQSYAGHVNSHNNLPLVVDPSETLLMSGGEDCTVRIWSIKTGEQIFAKSVADTLFTALCWPESNLNLDGSSSLFDLNHSWGAWMGSRDGLFYMHGT
;
A
#
# COMPACT_ATOMS: atom_id res chain seq x y z
N MET A 1 -0.86 22.35 9.05
CA MET A 1 -1.43 20.99 8.87
C MET A 1 -0.59 20.34 7.80
N SER A 2 0.11 19.24 8.11
CA SER A 2 0.84 18.51 7.06
C SER A 2 -0.19 17.81 6.18
N HIS A 3 -0.12 18.07 4.88
CA HIS A 3 -0.73 17.22 3.88
C HIS A 3 0.35 16.22 3.50
N ASP A 4 0.13 14.97 3.84
CA ASP A 4 1.05 13.91 3.45
C ASP A 4 0.56 13.39 2.10
N ILE A 5 1.39 13.57 1.07
CA ILE A 5 1.16 13.00 -0.25
C ILE A 5 1.73 11.59 -0.20
N PHE A 6 0.86 10.59 -0.22
CA PHE A 6 1.30 9.20 -0.37
C PHE A 6 1.11 8.80 -1.83
N LEU A 7 2.22 8.67 -2.55
CA LEU A 7 2.25 8.07 -3.87
C LEU A 7 2.28 6.55 -3.69
N SER A 8 1.35 5.83 -4.32
CA SER A 8 1.32 4.37 -4.22
C SER A 8 0.65 3.77 -5.45
N GLY A 9 1.31 2.77 -6.03
CA GLY A 9 0.85 2.06 -7.23
C GLY A 9 1.39 2.66 -8.54
N ARG A 10 2.13 1.84 -9.29
CA ARG A 10 2.53 2.08 -10.67
C ARG A 10 1.88 1.00 -11.53
N LEU A 11 1.07 1.43 -12.50
CA LEU A 11 0.61 0.60 -13.61
C LEU A 11 1.11 1.18 -14.91
N PHE A 12 1.20 0.34 -15.94
CA PHE A 12 1.40 0.76 -17.32
C PHE A 12 0.50 1.94 -17.65
N GLY A 13 1.07 3.14 -17.63
CA GLY A 13 0.37 4.36 -17.97
C GLY A 13 -0.53 4.98 -16.90
N ASN A 14 -0.61 4.52 -15.64
CA ASN A 14 -1.40 5.22 -14.59
C ASN A 14 -0.71 5.17 -13.20
N MET A 15 -0.77 6.27 -12.45
CA MET A 15 -0.25 6.39 -11.07
C MET A 15 -1.35 6.86 -10.12
N VAL A 16 -1.49 6.21 -8.96
CA VAL A 16 -2.42 6.65 -7.92
C VAL A 16 -1.67 7.47 -6.86
N ALA A 17 -2.20 8.64 -6.55
CA ALA A 17 -1.71 9.52 -5.51
C ALA A 17 -2.83 9.79 -4.50
N THR A 18 -2.52 9.74 -3.22
CA THR A 18 -3.47 10.15 -2.18
C THR A 18 -2.98 11.39 -1.49
N LEU A 19 -3.92 12.28 -1.19
CA LEU A 19 -3.72 13.42 -0.29
C LEU A 19 -4.55 13.15 0.95
N GLY A 20 -3.86 12.87 2.06
CA GLY A 20 -4.47 12.66 3.36
C GLY A 20 -3.99 13.68 4.37
N SER A 21 -4.87 14.09 5.28
CA SER A 21 -4.44 14.71 6.52
C SER A 21 -5.31 14.23 7.67
N GLY A 22 -4.73 14.17 8.87
CA GLY A 22 -5.45 13.79 10.10
C GLY A 22 -6.62 14.72 10.46
N GLY A 23 -6.75 15.88 9.80
CA GLY A 23 -7.79 16.88 10.11
C GLY A 23 -8.65 17.39 8.94
N SER A 24 -8.39 17.01 7.68
CA SER A 24 -9.05 17.64 6.51
C SER A 24 -9.73 16.68 5.53
N GLY A 25 -10.04 15.45 5.96
CA GLY A 25 -10.48 14.40 5.04
C GLY A 25 -9.35 13.95 4.11
N GLY A 26 -9.69 13.09 3.15
CA GLY A 26 -8.72 12.52 2.21
C GLY A 26 -9.24 12.60 0.78
N SER A 27 -8.33 12.70 -0.18
CA SER A 27 -8.65 12.71 -1.61
C SER A 27 -7.72 11.76 -2.36
N VAL A 28 -8.24 11.17 -3.41
CA VAL A 28 -7.52 10.22 -4.27
C VAL A 28 -7.46 10.80 -5.66
N TYR A 29 -6.26 10.78 -6.21
CA TYR A 29 -5.93 11.32 -7.51
C TYR A 29 -5.37 10.20 -8.36
N ILE A 30 -5.73 10.20 -9.64
CA ILE A 30 -5.11 9.33 -10.64
C ILE A 30 -4.44 10.24 -11.66
N MET A 31 -3.22 9.85 -12.02
CA MET A 31 -2.44 10.50 -13.06
C MET A 31 -2.22 9.52 -14.20
N ASP A 32 -2.62 9.93 -15.41
CA ASP A 32 -2.33 9.19 -16.64
C ASP A 32 -0.89 9.48 -17.13
N MET A 33 -0.10 8.42 -17.18
CA MET A 33 1.31 8.32 -17.53
C MET A 33 1.53 7.72 -18.94
N SER A 34 0.47 7.35 -19.69
CA SER A 34 0.55 6.64 -20.97
C SER A 34 1.25 7.40 -22.11
N THR A 35 1.52 8.70 -21.93
CA THR A 35 2.01 9.61 -22.98
C THR A 35 3.18 10.50 -22.54
N ILE A 36 4.01 10.06 -21.59
CA ILE A 36 5.22 10.82 -21.21
C ILE A 36 6.30 10.60 -22.27
N ASP A 37 6.23 11.37 -23.34
CA ASP A 37 7.38 11.59 -24.23
C ASP A 37 8.39 12.51 -23.54
N SER A 38 9.64 12.05 -23.46
CA SER A 38 10.76 12.75 -22.81
C SER A 38 11.06 14.14 -23.40
N ALA A 39 10.56 14.44 -24.60
CA ALA A 39 10.79 15.68 -25.32
C ALA A 39 9.86 16.84 -24.90
N THR A 40 8.77 16.57 -24.18
CA THR A 40 7.80 17.59 -23.76
C THR A 40 7.40 17.34 -22.32
N VAL A 41 8.24 17.80 -21.38
CA VAL A 41 7.78 18.21 -20.05
C VAL A 41 6.89 19.45 -20.25
N SER A 42 5.71 19.21 -20.80
CA SER A 42 4.76 20.25 -21.16
C SER A 42 4.20 20.86 -19.89
N ARG A 43 4.03 22.18 -19.91
CA ARG A 43 3.59 23.05 -18.81
C ARG A 43 2.17 22.74 -18.25
N ASN A 44 1.58 21.59 -18.60
CA ASN A 44 0.19 21.20 -18.32
C ASN A 44 0.08 19.90 -17.51
N ALA A 45 1.04 19.58 -16.62
CA ALA A 45 0.93 18.42 -15.72
C ALA A 45 -0.37 18.44 -14.88
N HIS A 46 -0.94 19.62 -14.62
CA HIS A 46 -2.19 19.79 -13.88
C HIS A 46 -3.44 19.28 -14.59
N GLU A 47 -3.47 19.21 -15.93
CA GLU A 47 -4.62 18.71 -16.70
C GLU A 47 -4.70 17.17 -16.69
N ARG A 48 -3.65 16.50 -16.21
CA ARG A 48 -3.51 15.03 -16.22
C ARG A 48 -3.74 14.38 -14.85
N ILE A 49 -4.02 15.20 -13.84
CA ILE A 49 -4.27 14.76 -12.46
C ILE A 49 -5.77 14.89 -12.20
N GLU A 50 -6.48 13.77 -12.19
CA GLU A 50 -7.91 13.78 -11.91
C GLU A 50 -8.17 13.35 -10.47
N ARG A 51 -8.91 14.19 -9.72
CA ARG A 51 -9.42 13.79 -8.41
C ARG A 51 -10.62 12.87 -8.61
N VAL A 52 -10.45 11.60 -8.30
CA VAL A 52 -11.45 10.57 -8.55
C VAL A 52 -12.41 10.40 -7.38
N ALA A 53 -11.96 10.70 -6.16
CA ALA A 53 -12.80 10.64 -4.97
C ALA A 53 -12.35 11.58 -3.86
N SER A 54 -13.30 12.01 -3.03
CA SER A 54 -13.08 12.78 -1.80
C SER A 54 -13.83 12.12 -0.65
N PHE A 55 -13.19 12.06 0.51
CA PHE A 55 -13.66 11.34 1.68
C PHE A 55 -13.69 12.24 2.91
N ASP A 56 -14.70 12.06 3.74
CA ASP A 56 -14.80 12.64 5.09
C ASP A 56 -13.91 11.89 6.12
N ARG A 57 -13.03 11.01 5.63
CA ARG A 57 -12.07 10.21 6.40
C ARG A 57 -10.66 10.50 5.92
N THR A 58 -9.69 10.41 6.81
CA THR A 58 -8.28 10.45 6.44
C THR A 58 -7.96 9.22 5.61
N VAL A 59 -7.47 9.45 4.38
CA VAL A 59 -6.90 8.42 3.51
C VAL A 59 -5.39 8.43 3.76
N TRP A 60 -4.84 7.30 4.17
CA TRP A 60 -3.43 7.13 4.50
C TRP A 60 -2.63 6.48 3.38
N THR A 61 -3.30 5.67 2.55
CA THR A 61 -2.66 4.91 1.48
C THR A 61 -3.71 4.54 0.44
N ALA A 62 -3.26 4.24 -0.77
CA ALA A 62 -4.07 3.63 -1.81
C ALA A 62 -3.22 2.66 -2.61
N ASP A 63 -3.84 1.76 -3.36
CA ASP A 63 -3.14 1.03 -4.41
C ASP A 63 -4.12 0.71 -5.54
N CYS A 64 -3.61 0.35 -6.71
CA CYS A 64 -4.41 -0.02 -7.88
C CYS A 64 -4.07 -1.43 -8.33
N ASN A 65 -5.07 -2.13 -8.86
CA ASN A 65 -4.88 -3.47 -9.39
C ASN A 65 -4.21 -3.45 -10.77
N SER A 66 -3.64 -4.57 -11.21
CA SER A 66 -2.88 -4.69 -12.46
C SER A 66 -3.58 -4.21 -13.74
N ASP A 67 -4.90 -4.18 -13.79
CA ASP A 67 -5.70 -3.71 -14.93
C ASP A 67 -6.09 -2.22 -14.87
N GLY A 68 -5.84 -1.54 -13.74
CA GLY A 68 -6.16 -0.13 -13.55
C GLY A 68 -7.65 0.19 -13.47
N THR A 69 -8.52 -0.80 -13.22
CA THR A 69 -9.98 -0.61 -13.09
C THR A 69 -10.43 -0.42 -11.65
N GLN A 70 -9.61 -0.82 -10.67
CA GLN A 70 -9.93 -0.77 -9.25
C GLN A 70 -8.83 -0.10 -8.44
N VAL A 71 -9.26 0.68 -7.45
CA VAL A 71 -8.39 1.31 -6.46
C VAL A 71 -8.83 0.91 -5.08
N VAL A 72 -7.89 0.45 -4.26
CA VAL A 72 -8.12 0.23 -2.83
C VAL A 72 -7.58 1.41 -2.05
N LEU A 73 -8.24 1.75 -0.95
CA LEU A 73 -7.96 2.90 -0.10
C LEU A 73 -7.87 2.49 1.36
N GLY A 74 -6.83 2.93 2.04
CA GLY A 74 -6.58 2.65 3.44
C GLY A 74 -6.90 3.88 4.26
N THR A 75 -7.81 3.73 5.23
CA THR A 75 -8.28 4.85 6.05
C THR A 75 -8.13 4.55 7.54
N ASN A 76 -8.44 5.54 8.37
CA ASN A 76 -8.57 5.35 9.82
C ASN A 76 -9.78 4.49 10.25
N THR A 77 -10.63 4.06 9.32
CA THR A 77 -11.84 3.25 9.61
C THR A 77 -11.89 1.92 8.87
N GLY A 78 -10.90 1.62 8.03
CA GLY A 78 -10.91 0.41 7.19
C GLY A 78 -10.37 0.61 5.78
N ALA A 79 -10.51 -0.44 4.99
CA ALA A 79 -10.17 -0.51 3.58
C ALA A 79 -11.42 -0.33 2.70
N GLY A 80 -11.40 0.67 1.81
CA GLY A 80 -12.42 0.88 0.78
C GLY A 80 -11.92 0.43 -0.59
N LEU A 81 -12.82 -0.03 -1.46
CA LEU A 81 -12.56 -0.37 -2.85
C LEU A 81 -13.41 0.52 -3.74
N LEU A 82 -12.76 1.29 -4.59
CA LEU A 82 -13.35 2.14 -5.61
C LEU A 82 -13.19 1.47 -6.98
N ASN A 83 -14.30 1.19 -7.64
CA ASN A 83 -14.30 0.80 -9.05
C ASN A 83 -14.31 2.07 -9.91
N LEU A 84 -13.31 2.22 -10.77
CA LEU A 84 -13.08 3.44 -11.54
C LEU A 84 -14.04 3.59 -12.73
N GLU A 85 -14.46 2.47 -13.33
CA GLU A 85 -15.41 2.48 -14.45
C GLU A 85 -16.81 2.92 -14.02
N THR A 86 -17.26 2.46 -12.85
CA THR A 86 -18.62 2.72 -12.34
C THR A 86 -18.67 3.87 -11.33
N GLY A 87 -17.51 4.31 -10.82
CA GLY A 87 -17.42 5.26 -9.70
C GLY A 87 -17.95 4.73 -8.36
N THR A 88 -18.18 3.41 -8.24
CA THR A 88 -18.80 2.83 -7.04
C THR A 88 -17.76 2.54 -5.97
N LEU A 89 -18.00 3.04 -4.76
CA LEU A 89 -17.21 2.72 -3.56
C LEU A 89 -17.90 1.64 -2.72
N SER A 90 -17.15 0.61 -2.34
CA SER A 90 -17.55 -0.43 -1.39
C SER A 90 -16.52 -0.58 -0.27
N TRP A 91 -16.91 -1.09 0.90
CA TRP A 91 -15.98 -1.31 2.02
C TRP A 91 -15.60 -2.79 2.12
N LEU A 92 -14.32 -3.10 1.97
CA LEU A 92 -13.79 -4.46 2.03
C LEU A 92 -13.56 -4.93 3.46
N TYR A 93 -12.99 -4.04 4.30
CA TYR A 93 -12.58 -4.39 5.65
C TYR A 93 -12.77 -3.18 6.57
N ARG A 94 -13.29 -3.40 7.78
CA ARG A 94 -13.45 -2.36 8.81
C ARG A 94 -12.52 -2.65 9.98
N CYS A 95 -11.74 -1.66 10.37
CA CYS A 95 -10.82 -1.78 11.50
C CYS A 95 -10.80 -0.50 12.35
N LYS A 96 -10.31 -0.64 13.58
CA LYS A 96 -10.14 0.47 14.55
C LYS A 96 -8.71 1.02 14.58
N SER A 97 -7.85 0.52 13.70
CA SER A 97 -6.47 0.98 13.52
C SER A 97 -6.34 1.59 12.14
N ASP A 98 -5.50 2.61 12.00
CA ASP A 98 -5.15 3.15 10.69
C ASP A 98 -4.51 2.06 9.82
N ILE A 99 -4.89 2.03 8.55
CA ILE A 99 -4.23 1.25 7.51
C ILE A 99 -3.19 2.16 6.88
N LEU A 100 -1.90 1.87 7.08
CA LEU A 100 -0.78 2.72 6.67
C LEU A 100 -0.12 2.26 5.38
N SER A 101 -0.26 0.99 5.03
CA SER A 101 0.23 0.43 3.78
C SER A 101 -0.80 -0.52 3.18
N GLN A 102 -0.92 -0.52 1.86
CA GLN A 102 -1.77 -1.43 1.12
C GLN A 102 -1.10 -1.88 -0.15
N GLN A 103 -1.45 -3.09 -0.56
CA GLN A 103 -1.06 -3.56 -1.88
C GLN A 103 -2.00 -4.64 -2.41
N PHE A 104 -2.34 -4.54 -3.69
CA PHE A 104 -2.93 -5.65 -4.43
C PHE A 104 -1.89 -6.74 -4.66
N VAL A 105 -2.30 -7.98 -4.41
CA VAL A 105 -1.61 -9.14 -4.97
C VAL A 105 -1.86 -9.15 -6.49
N HIS A 106 -0.88 -9.63 -7.28
CA HIS A 106 -0.88 -9.54 -8.74
C HIS A 106 -2.19 -9.97 -9.43
N SER A 107 -2.86 -11.02 -8.94
CA SER A 107 -4.16 -11.46 -9.49
C SER A 107 -5.34 -10.50 -9.25
N GLY A 108 -5.17 -9.45 -8.45
CA GLY A 108 -6.22 -8.49 -8.09
C GLY A 108 -7.28 -9.05 -7.13
N ASN A 109 -7.17 -10.32 -6.72
CA ASN A 109 -8.17 -10.98 -5.89
C ASN A 109 -8.01 -10.71 -4.39
N VAL A 110 -6.79 -10.34 -3.96
CA VAL A 110 -6.47 -10.12 -2.55
C VAL A 110 -5.79 -8.78 -2.40
N VAL A 111 -6.19 -8.02 -1.38
CA VAL A 111 -5.48 -6.84 -0.91
C VAL A 111 -4.84 -7.14 0.43
N LEU A 112 -3.55 -6.88 0.53
CA LEU A 112 -2.82 -6.86 1.79
C LEU A 112 -3.01 -5.50 2.45
N CYS A 113 -3.50 -5.48 3.70
CA CYS A 113 -3.68 -4.26 4.48
C CYS A 113 -2.73 -4.27 5.67
N GLY A 114 -1.75 -3.37 5.69
CA GLY A 114 -0.83 -3.15 6.81
C GLY A 114 -1.32 -2.06 7.75
N LEU A 115 -1.46 -2.39 9.03
CA LEU A 115 -2.06 -1.53 10.04
C LEU A 115 -1.01 -0.90 10.97
N ARG A 116 -1.35 0.26 11.56
CA ARG A 116 -0.54 0.94 12.59
C ARG A 116 -0.24 0.07 13.81
N ASN A 117 -1.11 -0.88 14.16
CA ASN A 117 -0.87 -1.80 15.27
C ASN A 117 0.05 -2.99 14.92
N GLY A 118 0.64 -3.00 13.73
CA GLY A 118 1.52 -4.07 13.24
C GLY A 118 0.79 -5.28 12.66
N SER A 119 -0.54 -5.26 12.57
CA SER A 119 -1.29 -6.32 11.90
C SER A 119 -1.20 -6.17 10.38
N ILE A 120 -0.99 -7.27 9.66
CA ILE A 120 -1.19 -7.37 8.23
C ILE A 120 -2.41 -8.27 8.00
N VAL A 121 -3.39 -7.76 7.26
CA VAL A 121 -4.67 -8.43 7.00
C VAL A 121 -4.83 -8.63 5.50
N PRO A 122 -4.74 -9.87 4.98
CA PRO A 122 -5.12 -10.18 3.62
C PRO A 122 -6.65 -10.22 3.52
N VAL A 123 -7.21 -9.43 2.61
CA VAL A 123 -8.66 -9.30 2.39
C VAL A 123 -8.97 -9.74 0.96
N ASP A 124 -9.84 -10.75 0.80
CA ASP A 124 -10.31 -11.17 -0.52
C ASP A 124 -11.32 -10.15 -1.05
N VAL A 125 -11.02 -9.56 -2.21
CA VAL A 125 -11.83 -8.51 -2.84
C VAL A 125 -13.19 -9.04 -3.31
N ARG A 126 -13.30 -10.34 -3.55
CA ARG A 126 -14.52 -11.01 -4.03
C ARG A 126 -15.46 -11.36 -2.88
N GLU A 127 -14.94 -11.48 -1.66
CA GLU A 127 -15.77 -11.72 -0.49
C GLU A 127 -16.57 -10.46 -0.15
N ARG A 128 -17.84 -10.43 -0.57
CA ARG A 128 -18.78 -9.41 -0.08
C ARG A 128 -19.06 -9.65 1.40
N HIS A 129 -18.46 -8.83 2.26
CA HIS A 129 -18.86 -8.73 3.65
C HIS A 129 -20.27 -8.12 3.74
N SER A 130 -21.29 -8.97 3.79
CA SER A 130 -22.69 -8.62 4.07
C SER A 130 -22.91 -8.25 5.53
N ASN A 131 -22.12 -7.33 6.09
CA ASN A 131 -22.37 -6.77 7.41
C ASN A 131 -23.03 -5.39 7.28
N HIS A 132 -24.28 -5.40 6.86
CA HIS A 132 -25.20 -4.29 7.11
C HIS A 132 -25.88 -4.51 8.48
N PRO A 133 -25.88 -3.50 9.35
CA PRO A 133 -27.11 -2.89 9.78
C PRO A 133 -27.30 -1.71 8.85
N THR A 134 -28.26 -1.83 7.94
CA THR A 134 -28.72 -0.73 7.10
C THR A 134 -29.19 0.39 8.03
N GLY A 135 -28.42 1.47 8.13
CA GLY A 135 -28.96 2.75 8.52
C GLY A 135 -30.03 3.10 7.49
N ARG A 136 -31.27 3.21 7.96
CA ARG A 136 -32.47 3.51 7.18
C ARG A 136 -32.20 4.57 6.10
N SER A 137 -32.52 4.21 4.86
CA SER A 137 -32.92 5.15 3.83
C SER A 137 -34.16 5.91 4.30
N SER A 138 -34.05 7.23 4.44
CA SER A 138 -35.21 8.12 4.54
C SER A 138 -35.75 8.36 3.13
N PRO A 139 -37.02 8.04 2.88
CA PRO A 139 -37.90 9.08 2.38
C PRO A 139 -39.29 8.99 3.00
N SER A 140 -39.76 10.05 3.66
CA SER A 140 -41.13 10.55 3.49
C SER A 140 -41.43 11.72 4.41
N THR A 141 -42.02 12.73 3.80
CA THR A 141 -42.79 13.84 4.36
C THR A 141 -43.72 13.47 5.52
N ALA A 142 -43.68 14.34 6.55
CA ALA A 142 -44.77 14.90 7.34
C ALA A 142 -45.74 14.01 8.18
N ARG A 143 -45.92 14.50 9.42
CA ARG A 143 -47.02 14.35 10.40
C ARG A 143 -47.03 13.15 11.34
N GLY A 144 -46.99 13.48 12.63
CA GLY A 144 -47.94 12.92 13.60
C GLY A 144 -47.36 12.07 14.72
N THR A 145 -47.24 12.72 15.89
CA THR A 145 -47.60 12.18 17.22
C THR A 145 -46.73 11.07 17.84
N VAL A 146 -46.11 11.42 18.97
CA VAL A 146 -45.45 10.55 19.95
C VAL A 146 -46.45 9.56 20.57
N PRO A 147 -46.01 8.37 21.01
CA PRO A 147 -45.98 8.18 22.47
C PRO A 147 -44.73 7.45 23.00
N MET A 148 -44.37 7.85 24.22
CA MET A 148 -43.46 7.15 25.14
C MET A 148 -44.00 5.77 25.53
N LEU A 149 -43.16 4.74 25.49
CA LEU A 149 -43.27 3.57 26.38
C LEU A 149 -41.88 3.04 26.74
N SER A 150 -41.62 3.01 28.04
CA SER A 150 -40.45 2.42 28.67
C SER A 150 -40.49 0.90 28.62
N ALA A 151 -39.36 0.24 28.33
CA ALA A 151 -39.11 -1.11 28.79
C ALA A 151 -37.60 -1.36 28.94
N ARG A 152 -37.14 -1.38 30.19
CA ARG A 152 -35.91 -2.06 30.60
C ARG A 152 -36.15 -3.56 30.43
N HIS A 153 -35.28 -4.24 29.70
CA HIS A 153 -35.02 -5.66 29.98
C HIS A 153 -33.54 -5.99 29.74
N ASN A 154 -32.88 -6.39 30.83
CA ASN A 154 -31.61 -7.10 30.80
C ASN A 154 -31.79 -8.40 30.01
N GLY A 155 -30.89 -8.64 29.07
CA GLY A 155 -30.77 -9.90 28.34
C GLY A 155 -29.31 -10.14 27.97
N ARG A 156 -28.58 -10.81 28.88
CA ARG A 156 -27.30 -11.44 28.58
C ARG A 156 -27.50 -12.42 27.41
N GLY A 157 -26.94 -12.07 26.26
CA GLY A 157 -26.76 -12.98 25.13
C GLY A 157 -25.38 -12.74 24.56
N ARG A 158 -24.35 -13.24 25.26
CA ARG A 158 -23.01 -13.41 24.68
C ARG A 158 -23.19 -14.40 23.54
N ASN A 159 -23.29 -13.92 22.31
CA ASN A 159 -23.20 -14.77 21.13
C ASN A 159 -21.75 -15.22 21.00
N GLN A 160 -21.46 -16.28 21.73
CA GLN A 160 -20.34 -17.18 21.57
C GLN A 160 -20.56 -17.98 20.27
N ALA A 161 -20.63 -17.26 19.15
CA ALA A 161 -20.81 -17.79 17.79
C ALA A 161 -19.98 -17.02 16.75
N ASP A 162 -19.47 -15.82 17.07
CA ASP A 162 -18.50 -15.08 16.22
C ASP A 162 -17.05 -15.56 16.38
N LYS A 163 -16.80 -16.63 17.16
CA LYS A 163 -15.45 -17.04 17.57
C LYS A 163 -14.85 -18.16 16.71
N ALA A 164 -15.15 -18.20 15.42
CA ALA A 164 -14.56 -19.17 14.49
C ALA A 164 -14.42 -18.70 13.02
N LYS A 165 -14.36 -17.40 12.74
CA LYS A 165 -13.79 -16.94 11.46
C LYS A 165 -12.30 -16.75 11.70
N SER A 166 -11.50 -17.75 11.31
CA SER A 166 -10.05 -17.76 11.40
C SER A 166 -9.49 -16.45 10.84
N SER A 167 -9.16 -15.53 11.75
CA SER A 167 -8.58 -14.25 11.43
C SER A 167 -7.21 -14.52 10.82
N ARG A 168 -7.08 -14.41 9.49
CA ARG A 168 -5.81 -14.59 8.75
C ARG A 168 -4.86 -13.41 8.99
N VAL A 169 -4.76 -12.95 10.25
CA VAL A 169 -3.95 -11.80 10.64
C VAL A 169 -2.52 -12.26 10.84
N ILE A 170 -1.62 -11.60 10.15
CA ILE A 170 -0.18 -11.74 10.29
C ILE A 170 0.30 -10.60 11.19
N SER A 171 1.28 -10.86 12.06
CA SER A 171 1.79 -9.84 12.99
C SER A 171 3.22 -9.45 12.63
N MET A 172 3.43 -8.15 12.46
CA MET A 172 4.71 -7.48 12.53
C MET A 172 4.95 -6.96 13.95
N PRO A 173 6.22 -6.73 14.36
CA PRO A 173 6.57 -6.23 15.68
C PRO A 173 6.18 -4.76 15.92
N SER A 174 5.98 -3.97 14.87
CA SER A 174 5.58 -2.56 14.94
C SER A 174 4.67 -2.19 13.76
N ALA A 175 4.22 -0.94 13.71
CA ALA A 175 3.39 -0.39 12.63
C ALA A 175 3.92 -0.77 11.25
N VAL A 176 3.06 -1.29 10.37
CA VAL A 176 3.46 -1.74 9.04
C VAL A 176 3.68 -0.52 8.13
N CYS A 177 4.86 -0.41 7.53
CA CYS A 177 5.26 0.75 6.73
C CYS A 177 5.09 0.52 5.23
N SER A 178 5.40 -0.68 4.73
CA SER A 178 5.31 -1.00 3.31
C SER A 178 5.01 -2.49 3.11
N LEU A 179 4.37 -2.80 1.98
CA LEU A 179 4.03 -4.16 1.56
C LEU A 179 4.43 -4.31 0.09
N VAL A 180 5.06 -5.44 -0.26
CA VAL A 180 5.44 -5.78 -1.65
C VAL A 180 5.14 -7.25 -1.94
N SER A 181 4.14 -7.57 -2.75
CA SER A 181 3.80 -8.90 -3.24
C SER A 181 4.69 -9.26 -4.43
N LEU A 182 5.11 -10.52 -4.48
CA LEU A 182 5.84 -11.06 -5.60
C LEU A 182 4.87 -11.44 -6.73
N SER A 183 5.18 -11.00 -7.94
CA SER A 183 4.44 -11.29 -9.16
C SER A 183 4.72 -12.70 -9.70
N SER A 184 5.92 -13.26 -9.44
CA SER A 184 6.27 -14.62 -9.87
C SER A 184 5.56 -15.72 -9.06
N ASP A 185 5.26 -15.45 -7.79
CA ASP A 185 4.42 -16.31 -6.93
C ASP A 185 3.62 -15.44 -5.95
N GLU A 186 2.32 -15.30 -6.27
CA GLU A 186 1.34 -14.48 -5.56
C GLU A 186 1.11 -14.85 -4.10
N HIS A 187 1.62 -16.00 -3.65
CA HIS A 187 1.54 -16.39 -2.26
C HIS A 187 2.59 -15.70 -1.40
N TYR A 188 3.66 -15.17 -1.98
CA TYR A 188 4.73 -14.51 -1.25
C TYR A 188 4.58 -13.00 -1.26
N PHE A 189 4.84 -12.40 -0.10
CA PHE A 189 4.94 -10.95 0.02
C PHE A 189 5.91 -10.54 1.12
N LEU A 190 6.48 -9.36 0.95
CA LEU A 190 7.34 -8.70 1.90
C LEU A 190 6.56 -7.65 2.68
N GLY A 191 6.88 -7.51 3.96
CA GLY A 191 6.39 -6.42 4.80
C GLY A 191 7.53 -5.78 5.57
N SER A 192 7.52 -4.45 5.65
CA SER A 192 8.37 -3.68 6.56
C SER A 192 7.57 -3.11 7.72
N SER A 193 8.22 -2.91 8.87
CA SER A 193 7.66 -2.18 10.00
C SER A 193 8.57 -1.08 10.53
N MET A 194 7.97 -0.17 11.31
CA MET A 194 8.59 1.05 11.83
C MET A 194 9.76 0.82 12.78
N ASP A 195 9.95 -0.40 13.29
CA ASP A 195 11.11 -0.82 14.09
C ASP A 195 12.33 -1.22 13.23
N GLY A 196 12.23 -1.15 11.91
CA GLY A 196 13.28 -1.59 10.99
C GLY A 196 13.18 -3.04 10.55
N SER A 197 12.20 -3.81 11.06
CA SER A 197 12.02 -5.20 10.67
C SER A 197 11.49 -5.31 9.24
N ILE A 198 12.15 -6.12 8.41
CA ILE A 198 11.66 -6.52 7.09
C ILE A 198 11.54 -8.04 7.05
N LYS A 199 10.38 -8.55 6.60
CA LYS A 199 10.05 -9.97 6.64
C LYS A 199 9.38 -10.43 5.37
N LEU A 200 9.70 -11.66 4.94
CA LEU A 200 9.01 -12.38 3.87
C LEU A 200 7.99 -13.32 4.50
N PHE A 201 6.82 -13.40 3.91
CA PHE A 201 5.72 -14.26 4.34
C PHE A 201 5.19 -15.08 3.17
N ASP A 202 4.61 -16.24 3.49
CA ASP A 202 3.79 -17.04 2.58
C ASP A 202 2.34 -17.02 3.09
N LEU A 203 1.40 -16.55 2.26
CA LEU A 203 -0.03 -16.47 2.55
C LEU A 203 -0.67 -17.83 2.87
N ARG A 204 -0.05 -18.93 2.45
CA ARG A 204 -0.48 -20.30 2.76
C ARG A 204 0.01 -20.75 4.14
N LEU A 205 1.07 -20.13 4.66
CA LEU A 205 1.77 -20.54 5.88
C LEU A 205 1.77 -19.46 6.96
N ILE A 206 0.82 -18.52 6.92
CA ILE A 206 0.74 -17.37 7.85
C ILE A 206 0.83 -17.73 9.34
N GLN A 207 0.36 -18.91 9.73
CA GLN A 207 0.41 -19.40 11.12
C GLN A 207 1.83 -19.75 11.57
N LYS A 208 2.74 -20.04 10.63
CA LYS A 208 4.16 -20.30 10.91
C LYS A 208 4.96 -19.00 11.09
N GLY A 209 4.37 -17.85 10.81
CA GLY A 209 5.06 -16.56 10.84
C GLY A 209 5.88 -16.31 9.57
N ALA A 210 6.90 -15.46 9.70
CA ALA A 210 7.77 -15.11 8.59
C ALA A 210 8.65 -16.29 8.18
N ILE A 211 8.83 -16.48 6.87
CA ILE A 211 9.71 -17.51 6.31
C ILE A 211 11.16 -17.02 6.22
N GLN A 212 11.36 -15.70 6.13
CA GLN A 212 12.66 -15.07 6.08
C GLN A 212 12.60 -13.69 6.73
N SER A 213 13.71 -13.22 7.29
CA SER A 213 13.86 -11.85 7.82
C SER A 213 15.11 -11.20 7.25
N TYR A 214 15.02 -9.90 6.97
CA TYR A 214 16.12 -9.08 6.45
C TYR A 214 16.43 -8.00 7.50
N ALA A 215 17.51 -8.20 8.24
CA ALA A 215 17.87 -7.34 9.36
C ALA A 215 18.87 -6.26 8.94
N GLY A 216 18.96 -5.20 9.73
CA GLY A 216 20.02 -4.20 9.64
C GLY A 216 19.53 -2.77 9.80
N HIS A 217 18.30 -2.46 9.38
CA HIS A 217 17.77 -1.11 9.55
C HIS A 217 17.52 -0.77 11.01
N VAL A 218 17.82 0.47 11.36
CA VAL A 218 17.51 1.07 12.65
C VAL A 218 16.51 2.20 12.41
N ASN A 219 15.23 1.88 12.59
CA ASN A 219 14.14 2.84 12.48
C ASN A 219 13.44 3.00 13.84
N SER A 220 12.83 4.17 14.04
CA SER A 220 12.13 4.54 15.26
C SER A 220 10.76 5.17 15.02
N HIS A 221 10.54 5.87 13.90
CA HIS A 221 9.37 6.73 13.74
C HIS A 221 8.75 6.80 12.34
N ASN A 222 9.53 6.66 11.26
CA ASN A 222 9.08 6.94 9.90
C ASN A 222 9.08 5.69 8.98
N ASN A 223 8.84 5.96 7.70
CA ASN A 223 8.71 5.01 6.61
C ASN A 223 9.97 4.15 6.41
N LEU A 224 9.73 2.94 5.89
CA LEU A 224 10.76 2.03 5.41
C LEU A 224 10.30 1.49 4.04
N PRO A 225 10.46 2.31 2.98
CA PRO A 225 10.08 1.91 1.63
C PRO A 225 10.82 0.64 1.21
N LEU A 226 10.09 -0.26 0.56
CA LEU A 226 10.60 -1.50 -0.02
C LEU A 226 10.32 -1.50 -1.52
N VAL A 227 11.28 -1.99 -2.30
CA VAL A 227 11.06 -2.34 -3.70
C VAL A 227 11.82 -3.61 -4.05
N VAL A 228 11.26 -4.37 -4.98
CA VAL A 228 11.85 -5.59 -5.52
C VAL A 228 12.25 -5.32 -6.97
N ASP A 229 13.37 -5.90 -7.40
CA ASP A 229 13.80 -5.80 -8.78
C ASP A 229 12.89 -6.60 -9.74
N PRO A 230 12.88 -6.31 -11.05
CA PRO A 230 11.99 -7.01 -11.99
C PRO A 230 12.18 -8.53 -12.06
N SER A 231 13.36 -9.05 -11.72
CA SER A 231 13.60 -10.51 -11.67
C SER A 231 13.21 -11.16 -10.34
N GLU A 232 12.79 -10.36 -9.35
CA GLU A 232 12.40 -10.78 -7.99
C GLU A 232 13.48 -11.57 -7.26
N THR A 233 14.74 -11.21 -7.51
CA THR A 233 15.91 -11.81 -6.86
C THR A 233 16.49 -10.91 -5.76
N LEU A 234 16.28 -9.60 -5.87
CA LEU A 234 16.82 -8.56 -5.01
C LEU A 234 15.70 -7.74 -4.36
N LEU A 235 15.83 -7.56 -3.05
CA LEU A 235 15.05 -6.63 -2.26
C LEU A 235 15.92 -5.41 -1.98
N MET A 236 15.41 -4.21 -2.22
CA MET A 236 16.02 -2.95 -1.84
C MET A 236 15.14 -2.19 -0.85
N SER A 237 15.76 -1.56 0.15
CA SER A 237 15.09 -0.64 1.07
C SER A 237 15.99 0.53 1.45
N GLY A 238 15.34 1.60 1.91
CA GLY A 238 15.97 2.82 2.41
C GLY A 238 15.36 3.18 3.75
N GLY A 239 16.16 3.13 4.81
CA GLY A 239 15.67 3.33 6.18
C GLY A 239 15.83 4.75 6.69
N GLU A 240 15.38 4.96 7.93
CA GLU A 240 15.63 6.20 8.67
C GLU A 240 17.08 6.32 9.13
N ASP A 241 17.79 5.19 9.19
CA ASP A 241 19.25 5.11 9.35
C ASP A 241 20.02 5.66 8.14
N CYS A 242 19.32 6.29 7.18
CA CYS A 242 19.84 6.89 5.95
C CYS A 242 20.69 5.92 5.11
N THR A 243 20.53 4.63 5.37
CA THR A 243 21.26 3.55 4.73
C THR A 243 20.36 2.92 3.68
N VAL A 244 20.89 2.71 2.50
CA VAL A 244 20.27 1.87 1.48
C VAL A 244 20.84 0.47 1.62
N ARG A 245 19.96 -0.52 1.64
CA ARG A 245 20.33 -1.91 1.79
C ARG A 245 19.72 -2.73 0.67
N ILE A 246 20.47 -3.74 0.21
CA ILE A 246 20.03 -4.72 -0.78
C ILE A 246 20.31 -6.11 -0.26
N TRP A 247 19.33 -6.98 -0.38
CA TRP A 247 19.45 -8.40 -0.04
C TRP A 247 19.03 -9.27 -1.20
N SER A 248 19.59 -10.48 -1.24
CA SER A 248 18.98 -11.56 -2.00
C SER A 248 17.69 -12.01 -1.30
N ILE A 249 16.56 -12.00 -2.02
CA ILE A 249 15.27 -12.46 -1.49
C ILE A 249 15.35 -13.94 -1.12
N LYS A 250 15.99 -14.75 -1.96
CA LYS A 250 16.06 -16.20 -1.77
C LYS A 250 16.93 -16.59 -0.58
N THR A 251 18.12 -16.01 -0.45
CA THR A 251 19.08 -16.42 0.60
C THR A 251 18.95 -15.61 1.88
N GLY A 252 18.34 -14.42 1.83
CA GLY A 252 18.33 -13.45 2.93
C GLY A 252 19.66 -12.74 3.14
N GLU A 253 20.67 -13.04 2.32
CA GLU A 253 22.00 -12.44 2.42
C GLU A 253 21.95 -10.96 2.03
N GLN A 254 22.56 -10.12 2.86
CA GLN A 254 22.74 -8.71 2.55
C GLN A 254 23.92 -8.55 1.59
N ILE A 255 23.64 -8.13 0.36
CA ILE A 255 24.62 -7.94 -0.70
C ILE A 255 25.23 -6.53 -0.62
N PHE A 256 24.44 -5.55 -0.20
CA PHE A 256 24.85 -4.15 -0.17
C PHE A 256 24.27 -3.43 1.04
N ALA A 257 25.07 -2.55 1.65
CA ALA A 257 24.60 -1.56 2.62
C ALA A 257 25.50 -0.33 2.57
N LYS A 258 24.92 0.85 2.34
CA LYS A 258 25.67 2.11 2.35
C LYS A 258 24.81 3.28 2.81
N SER A 259 25.35 4.10 3.69
CA SER A 259 24.81 5.43 3.98
C SER A 259 25.06 6.32 2.78
N VAL A 260 24.00 6.74 2.09
CA VAL A 260 24.12 7.51 0.82
C VAL A 260 23.57 8.92 0.92
N ALA A 261 22.91 9.26 2.02
CA ALA A 261 22.44 10.61 2.32
C ALA A 261 22.44 10.84 3.83
N ASP A 262 22.19 12.10 4.23
CA ASP A 262 21.83 12.49 5.60
C ASP A 262 20.31 12.75 5.71
N THR A 263 19.53 12.27 4.73
CA THR A 263 18.08 12.44 4.69
C THR A 263 17.30 11.16 4.43
N LEU A 264 16.06 11.18 4.90
CA LEU A 264 15.14 10.05 4.85
C LEU A 264 14.69 9.77 3.42
N PHE A 265 14.76 8.51 3.01
CA PHE A 265 14.21 8.05 1.74
C PHE A 265 12.68 7.94 1.84
N THR A 266 11.99 8.53 0.87
CA THR A 266 10.52 8.54 0.80
C THR A 266 9.98 7.68 -0.33
N ALA A 267 10.80 7.42 -1.36
CA ALA A 267 10.44 6.60 -2.50
C ALA A 267 11.65 5.85 -3.03
N LEU A 268 11.42 4.65 -3.54
CA LEU A 268 12.40 3.83 -4.23
C LEU A 268 11.76 3.30 -5.52
N CYS A 269 12.56 3.09 -6.56
CA CYS A 269 12.08 2.52 -7.81
C CYS A 269 13.19 1.76 -8.52
N TRP A 270 12.88 0.53 -8.94
CA TRP A 270 13.67 -0.15 -9.96
C TRP A 270 13.21 0.31 -11.35
N PRO A 271 14.12 0.70 -12.25
CA PRO A 271 13.77 0.95 -13.64
C PRO A 271 13.38 -0.39 -14.27
N GLU A 272 12.22 -0.43 -14.94
CA GLU A 272 11.95 -1.51 -15.87
C GLU A 272 12.88 -1.36 -17.06
N SER A 273 13.45 -2.46 -17.52
CA SER A 273 14.50 -2.53 -18.53
C SER A 273 14.10 -2.11 -19.95
N ASN A 274 13.00 -1.38 -20.13
CA ASN A 274 12.42 -1.05 -21.43
C ASN A 274 12.33 0.46 -21.73
N LEU A 275 13.11 1.31 -21.07
CA LEU A 275 13.33 2.66 -21.55
C LEU A 275 14.65 2.72 -22.34
N ASN A 276 14.60 2.21 -23.57
CA ASN A 276 15.53 2.62 -24.62
C ASN A 276 15.22 4.08 -24.98
N LEU A 277 15.82 5.01 -24.24
CA LEU A 277 15.73 6.45 -24.52
C LEU A 277 16.79 6.94 -25.52
N ASP A 278 17.70 6.07 -25.95
CA ASP A 278 18.57 6.31 -27.10
C ASP A 278 18.72 4.97 -27.84
N GLY A 279 18.65 4.99 -29.17
CA GLY A 279 18.70 3.81 -30.05
C GLY A 279 20.04 3.06 -30.07
N SER A 280 20.66 2.84 -28.92
CA SER A 280 21.92 2.13 -28.75
C SER A 280 21.78 1.11 -27.62
N SER A 281 21.80 -0.16 -28.00
CA SER A 281 22.17 -1.35 -27.22
C SER A 281 21.65 -1.46 -25.77
N SER A 282 20.70 -2.40 -25.60
CA SER A 282 20.43 -3.20 -24.39
C SER A 282 21.24 -2.83 -23.14
N LEU A 283 20.64 -2.08 -22.21
CA LEU A 283 21.18 -1.82 -20.87
C LEU A 283 21.12 -3.03 -19.92
N PHE A 284 20.86 -4.24 -20.43
CA PHE A 284 21.37 -5.46 -19.81
C PHE A 284 22.67 -5.85 -20.48
N ASP A 285 23.70 -5.05 -20.25
CA ASP A 285 25.02 -5.33 -20.79
C ASP A 285 25.75 -6.26 -19.81
N LEU A 286 25.54 -7.57 -19.99
CA LEU A 286 26.45 -8.72 -19.72
C LEU A 286 27.20 -8.85 -18.37
N ASN A 287 27.05 -7.93 -17.40
CA ASN A 287 27.94 -7.78 -16.24
C ASN A 287 27.24 -7.77 -14.87
N HIS A 288 26.00 -8.28 -14.75
CA HIS A 288 25.25 -8.29 -13.47
C HIS A 288 25.07 -6.91 -12.81
N SER A 289 25.08 -5.83 -13.60
CA SER A 289 24.85 -4.49 -13.08
C SER A 289 23.38 -4.28 -12.73
N TRP A 290 23.14 -3.46 -11.70
CA TRP A 290 21.80 -3.02 -11.29
C TRP A 290 21.75 -1.50 -11.21
N GLY A 291 20.56 -0.93 -11.41
CA GLY A 291 20.31 0.51 -11.30
C GLY A 291 19.00 0.76 -10.57
N ALA A 292 18.94 1.75 -9.68
CA ALA A 292 17.73 2.10 -8.94
C ALA A 292 17.65 3.59 -8.63
N TRP A 293 16.43 4.13 -8.69
CA TRP A 293 16.13 5.52 -8.34
C TRP A 293 15.63 5.62 -6.90
N MET A 294 15.98 6.72 -6.22
CA MET A 294 15.62 6.97 -4.84
C MET A 294 15.22 8.43 -4.67
N GLY A 295 14.06 8.68 -4.06
CA GLY A 295 13.62 10.00 -3.68
C GLY A 295 13.87 10.26 -2.20
N SER A 296 14.41 11.43 -1.88
CA SER A 296 14.42 12.00 -0.53
C SER A 296 13.87 13.42 -0.57
N ARG A 297 13.75 14.06 0.60
CA ARG A 297 13.38 15.48 0.68
C ARG A 297 14.37 16.40 -0.05
N ASP A 298 15.63 15.99 -0.17
CA ASP A 298 16.69 16.82 -0.77
C ASP A 298 16.80 16.66 -2.28
N GLY A 299 16.19 15.61 -2.85
CA GLY A 299 16.21 15.38 -4.29
C GLY A 299 16.05 13.93 -4.71
N LEU A 300 16.34 13.69 -5.98
CA LEU A 300 16.30 12.39 -6.61
C LEU A 300 17.73 11.88 -6.84
N PHE A 301 18.01 10.68 -6.40
CA PHE A 301 19.32 10.02 -6.49
C PHE A 301 19.21 8.78 -7.38
N TYR A 302 20.25 8.52 -8.16
CA TYR A 302 20.38 7.29 -8.94
C TYR A 302 21.58 6.50 -8.43
N MET A 303 21.34 5.23 -8.09
CA MET A 303 22.39 4.29 -7.71
C MET A 303 22.56 3.27 -8.81
N HIS A 304 23.82 2.94 -9.10
CA HIS A 304 24.15 1.78 -9.93
C HIS A 304 25.20 0.92 -9.20
N GLY A 305 25.10 -0.38 -9.37
CA GLY A 305 26.10 -1.35 -8.93
C GLY A 305 26.54 -2.25 -10.07
N THR A 306 27.70 -2.87 -9.90
CA THR A 306 28.28 -3.93 -10.76
C THR A 306 28.60 -5.12 -9.89
#